data_AF-A0A392U0H2-F1
#
_entry.id   AF-A0A392U0H2-F1
#
_cell.length_a   1.000
_cell.length_b   1.000
_cell.length_c   1.000
_cell.angle_alpha   90.00
_cell.angle_beta   90.00
_cell.angle_gamma   90.00
#
_symmetry.space_group_name_H-M   'P 1'
#
loop_
_entity.id
_entity.type
_entity.pdbx_description
1 polymer ?
#
loop_
_entity_poly.entity_id
_entity_poly.type
_entity_poly.pdbx_seq_one_letter_code
_entity_poly.pdbx_strand_id
1 'polypeptide(L)' 'MKEEKMRESKPPPSKFTGYTPLNAPRERILAEVSSADFRKAVIRFPKQLPAKPN' A
#
# COMPACT_ATOMS: atom_id res chain seq x y z
N MET A 1 19.15 -31.47 36.88
CA MET A 1 19.85 -30.18 36.86
C MET A 1 20.78 -30.13 35.66
N LYS A 2 20.54 -29.23 34.70
CA LYS A 2 21.48 -28.19 34.26
C LYS A 2 20.87 -27.42 33.10
N GLU A 3 21.08 -26.13 33.23
CA GLU A 3 20.51 -25.00 32.54
C GLU A 3 20.93 -24.90 31.07
N GLU A 4 20.34 -23.92 30.39
CA GLU A 4 20.98 -23.14 29.32
C GLU A 4 20.85 -23.67 27.89
N LYS A 5 19.79 -23.20 27.20
CA LYS A 5 19.95 -22.64 25.86
C LYS A 5 19.10 -21.39 25.74
N MET A 6 19.77 -20.25 25.92
CA MET A 6 19.32 -18.94 25.44
C MET A 6 18.82 -19.10 24.00
N ARG A 7 17.49 -19.11 23.82
CA ARG A 7 16.90 -19.19 22.47
C ARG A 7 17.08 -17.82 21.84
N GLU A 8 18.13 -17.69 21.05
CA GLU A 8 18.30 -16.59 20.11
C GLU A 8 17.00 -16.46 19.32
N SER A 9 16.28 -15.36 19.53
CA SER A 9 14.98 -15.13 18.92
C SER A 9 15.23 -14.83 17.45
N LYS A 10 15.19 -15.88 16.62
CA LYS A 10 15.27 -15.71 15.16
C LYS A 10 14.11 -14.79 14.77
N PRO A 11 14.36 -13.65 14.10
CA PRO A 11 13.27 -12.90 13.50
C PRO A 11 12.51 -13.86 12.57
N PRO A 12 11.16 -13.77 12.48
CA PRO A 12 10.43 -14.58 11.54
C PRO A 12 11.05 -14.35 10.16
N PRO A 13 11.38 -15.40 9.40
CA PRO A 13 12.02 -15.27 8.10
C PRO A 13 11.00 -14.69 7.12
N SER A 14 10.77 -13.38 7.18
CA SER A 14 9.91 -12.67 6.26
C SER A 14 10.67 -12.52 4.95
N LYS A 15 10.20 -13.23 3.93
CA LYS A 15 10.74 -13.22 2.56
C LYS A 15 10.11 -12.14 1.69
N PHE A 16 9.41 -11.16 2.27
CA PHE A 16 8.73 -10.15 1.49
C PHE A 16 9.70 -9.03 1.09
N THR A 17 10.46 -9.26 0.02
CA THR A 17 11.32 -8.26 -0.64
C THR A 17 10.73 -7.77 -1.97
N GLY A 18 9.49 -8.16 -2.27
CA GLY A 18 8.80 -7.85 -3.52
C GLY A 18 8.07 -6.52 -3.44
N TYR A 19 8.80 -5.41 -3.53
CA TYR A 19 8.18 -4.14 -3.87
C TYR A 19 8.07 -4.05 -5.39
N THR A 20 6.85 -3.95 -5.91
CA THR A 20 6.66 -3.55 -7.31
C THR A 20 7.15 -2.11 -7.44
N PRO A 21 8.24 -1.81 -8.18
CA PRO A 21 8.59 -0.43 -8.44
C PRO A 21 7.43 0.20 -9.19
N LEU A 22 6.97 1.36 -8.74
CA LEU A 22 5.91 2.12 -9.41
C LEU A 22 6.50 2.72 -10.70
N ASN A 23 6.65 1.88 -11.71
CA ASN A 23 7.28 2.14 -13.00
C ASN A 23 6.32 2.80 -14.01
N ALA A 24 5.12 3.18 -13.57
CA ALA A 24 4.22 4.00 -14.34
C ALA A 24 4.42 5.48 -13.95
N PRO A 25 4.77 6.36 -14.92
CA PRO A 25 4.67 7.81 -14.74
C PRO A 25 3.33 8.20 -14.12
N ARG A 26 3.35 9.25 -13.31
CA ARG A 26 2.16 9.76 -12.63
C ARG A 26 1.05 10.09 -13.63
N GLU A 27 1.39 10.57 -14.82
CA GLU A 27 0.40 10.84 -15.87
C GLU A 27 -0.33 9.58 -16.33
N ARG A 28 0.38 8.43 -16.45
CA ARG A 28 -0.24 7.16 -16.86
C ARG A 28 -1.23 6.67 -15.80
N ILE A 29 -0.85 6.75 -14.52
CA ILE A 29 -1.72 6.36 -13.41
C ILE A 29 -2.97 7.26 -13.37
N LEU A 30 -2.81 8.58 -13.54
CA LEU A 30 -3.93 9.52 -13.56
C LEU A 30 -4.86 9.29 -14.75
N ALA A 31 -4.32 9.02 -15.94
CA ALA A 31 -5.12 8.72 -17.12
C ALA A 31 -5.94 7.44 -16.95
N GLU A 32 -5.32 6.38 -16.43
CA GLU A 32 -5.97 5.09 -16.16
C GLU A 32 -7.11 5.26 -15.14
N VAL A 33 -6.83 5.89 -14.00
CA VAL A 33 -7.82 6.23 -12.98
C VAL A 33 -8.94 7.08 -13.57
N SER A 34 -8.63 8.14 -14.32
CA SER A 34 -9.67 9.00 -14.92
C SER A 34 -10.55 8.27 -15.93
N SER A 35 -10.03 7.26 -16.61
CA SER A 35 -10.78 6.45 -17.58
C SER A 35 -11.55 5.29 -16.94
N ALA A 36 -11.25 4.95 -15.69
CA ALA A 36 -11.85 3.82 -15.01
C ALA A 36 -13.31 4.10 -14.61
N ASP A 37 -14.16 3.12 -14.87
CA ASP A 37 -15.62 3.21 -14.68
C ASP A 37 -16.00 2.92 -13.21
N PHE A 38 -15.54 3.76 -12.27
CA PHE A 38 -15.73 3.54 -10.82
C PHE A 38 -17.20 3.39 -10.40
N ARG A 39 -18.12 4.00 -11.14
CA ARG A 39 -19.56 3.91 -10.89
C ARG A 39 -20.10 2.49 -11.10
N LYS A 40 -19.60 1.77 -12.12
CA LYS A 40 -19.99 0.37 -12.37
C LYS A 40 -19.53 -0.55 -11.25
N ALA A 41 -18.39 -0.24 -10.64
CA ALA A 41 -17.86 -0.96 -9.49
C ALA A 41 -18.45 -0.48 -8.14
N VAL A 42 -19.43 0.43 -8.14
CA VAL A 42 -20.02 1.04 -6.92
C VAL A 42 -18.99 1.78 -6.06
N ILE A 43 -17.82 2.09 -6.62
CA ILE A 43 -16.77 2.85 -5.96
C ILE A 43 -17.13 4.33 -6.09
N ARG A 44 -17.46 4.95 -4.95
CA ARG A 44 -17.80 6.38 -4.88
C ARG A 44 -16.74 7.13 -4.10
N PHE A 45 -16.18 8.16 -4.73
CA PHE A 45 -15.26 9.07 -4.04
C PHE A 45 -16.00 9.86 -2.96
N PRO A 46 -15.42 9.98 -1.74
CA PRO A 46 -15.93 10.90 -0.74
C PRO A 46 -16.01 12.32 -1.32
N LYS A 47 -17.03 13.08 -0.93
CA LYS A 47 -17.10 14.50 -1.28
C LYS A 47 -15.86 15.19 -0.69
N GLN A 48 -15.04 15.79 -1.55
CA GLN A 48 -13.90 16.56 -1.09
C GLN A 48 -14.40 17.71 -0.24
N LEU A 49 -13.95 17.79 1.02
CA LEU A 49 -14.27 18.91 1.89
C LEU A 49 -13.46 20.14 1.41
N PRO A 50 -14.00 21.36 1.52
CA PRO A 50 -13.25 22.56 1.18
C PRO A 50 -11.96 22.58 1.99
N ALA A 51 -10.83 22.79 1.30
CA ALA A 51 -9.55 22.97 1.96
C ALA A 51 -9.67 24.17 2.93
N LYS A 52 -9.19 23.99 4.16
CA LYS A 52 -9.16 25.10 5.11
C LYS A 52 -8.24 26.19 4.54
N PRO A 53 -8.65 27.47 4.57
CA PRO A 53 -7.74 28.56 4.25
C PRO A 53 -6.62 28.63 5.30
N ASN A 54 -5.39 28.90 4.86
CA ASN A 54 -4.24 29.22 5.72
C ASN A 54 -4.11 30.73 5.88
#